data_AF-A0A455BW64-F1
#
_entry.id   AF-A0A455BW64-F1
#
_cell.length_a   1.000
_cell.length_b   1.000
_cell.length_c   1.000
_cell.angle_alpha   90.00
_cell.angle_beta   90.00
_cell.angle_gamma   90.00
#
_symmetry.space_group_name_H-M   'P 1'
#
loop_
_entity.id
_entity.type
_entity.pdbx_description
1 polymer ?
#
loop_
_entity_poly.entity_id
_entity_poly.type
_entity_poly.pdbx_seq_one_letter_code
_entity_poly.pdbx_strand_id
1 'polypeptide(L)'
;MPRKAGNAEEAEAGAEEGDAEESGPEESHAEEPGSQQEMEAGRPRPMLRSVNTREPSQVIYNRSPRVVLPVWLNFDGKLQPYPTLPPSTGRRIHS
;
A
#
# COMPACT_ATOMS: atom_id res chain seq x y z
N MET A 1 61.44 -20.90 1.89
CA MET A 1 61.64 -20.41 3.28
C MET A 1 63.11 -20.11 3.49
N PRO A 2 63.44 -18.99 4.13
CA PRO A 2 64.29 -19.07 5.33
C PRO A 2 63.55 -18.51 6.56
N ARG A 3 64.05 -18.83 7.75
CA ARG A 3 63.42 -18.57 9.06
C ARG A 3 64.25 -17.56 9.85
N LYS A 4 63.62 -16.73 10.68
CA LYS A 4 64.27 -16.19 11.89
C LYS A 4 63.25 -15.91 12.99
N ALA A 5 63.69 -16.04 14.24
CA ALA A 5 62.88 -15.95 15.45
C ALA A 5 63.51 -15.00 16.48
N GLY A 6 62.72 -14.61 17.48
CA GLY A 6 63.03 -13.74 18.63
C GLY A 6 61.72 -13.04 19.04
N ASN A 7 61.09 -13.19 20.21
CA ASN A 7 61.44 -13.55 21.61
C ASN A 7 61.64 -12.34 22.54
N ALA A 8 60.99 -12.43 23.72
CA ALA A 8 60.91 -11.48 24.85
C ALA A 8 60.12 -10.18 24.54
N GLU A 9 59.16 -9.65 25.31
CA GLU A 9 58.67 -9.72 26.73
C GLU A 9 58.73 -8.29 27.34
N GLU A 10 58.00 -8.05 28.45
CA GLU A 10 57.91 -6.78 29.23
C GLU A 10 57.03 -5.66 28.58
N ALA A 11 56.36 -4.72 29.27
CA ALA A 11 55.96 -4.46 30.68
C ALA A 11 55.13 -3.14 30.69
N GLU A 12 54.13 -2.81 31.54
CA GLU A 12 53.30 -3.49 32.55
C GLU A 12 51.86 -2.87 32.52
N ALA A 13 50.99 -3.25 33.49
CA ALA A 13 50.04 -2.40 34.24
C ALA A 13 49.05 -1.44 33.52
N GLY A 14 47.75 -1.63 33.82
CA GLY A 14 46.67 -0.71 33.45
C GLY A 14 45.30 -1.18 33.96
N ALA A 15 45.13 -1.20 35.29
CA ALA A 15 43.83 -1.43 35.90
C ALA A 15 43.18 -0.08 36.24
N GLU A 16 42.09 0.25 35.55
CA GLU A 16 41.17 1.30 35.97
C GLU A 16 39.72 0.90 35.66
N GLU A 17 38.86 1.15 36.65
CA GLU A 17 37.45 0.73 36.67
C GLU A 17 36.57 1.80 35.99
N GLY A 18 35.43 1.40 35.42
CA GLY A 18 34.56 2.31 34.69
C GLY A 18 33.15 1.76 34.51
N ASP A 19 32.38 1.80 35.59
CA ASP A 19 30.93 1.54 35.58
C ASP A 19 30.20 2.63 34.77
N ALA A 20 29.48 2.21 33.73
CA ALA A 20 28.59 3.08 32.94
C ALA A 20 27.60 2.22 32.13
N GLU A 21 26.59 1.67 32.80
CA GLU A 21 25.32 1.37 32.13
C GLU A 21 24.74 2.70 31.62
N GLU A 22 24.68 2.92 30.31
CA GLU A 22 23.78 3.93 29.74
C GLU A 22 22.93 3.36 28.60
N SER A 23 21.62 3.42 28.83
CA SER A 23 20.54 3.69 27.88
C SER A 23 20.89 3.66 26.39
N GLY A 24 20.30 2.72 25.66
CA GLY A 24 20.30 2.78 24.19
C GLY A 24 19.45 3.95 23.66
N PRO A 25 19.56 4.28 22.37
CA PRO A 25 18.45 4.92 21.69
C PRO A 25 17.30 3.90 21.63
N GLU A 26 16.11 4.29 22.05
CA GLU A 26 14.92 3.53 21.71
C GLU A 26 14.86 3.42 20.18
N GLU A 27 14.82 2.19 19.66
CA GLU A 27 14.51 1.91 18.26
C GLU A 27 13.15 2.55 18.00
N SER A 28 13.16 3.80 17.54
CA SER A 28 11.98 4.56 17.22
C SER A 28 11.42 3.93 15.95
N HIS A 29 10.68 2.84 16.15
CA HIS A 29 9.77 2.29 15.19
C HIS A 29 8.81 3.44 14.90
N ALA A 30 9.15 4.20 13.85
CA ALA A 30 8.26 5.17 13.28
C ALA A 30 6.96 4.42 13.08
N GLU A 31 5.91 4.82 13.78
CA GLU A 31 4.58 4.40 13.41
C GLU A 31 4.39 5.03 12.02
N GLU A 32 4.68 4.23 10.99
CA GLU A 32 4.31 4.57 9.62
C GLU A 32 2.85 5.01 9.71
N PRO A 33 2.49 6.22 9.24
CA PRO A 33 1.17 6.77 9.48
C PRO A 33 0.16 5.87 8.80
N GLY A 34 -0.43 4.97 9.61
CA GLY A 34 -1.14 3.78 9.17
C GLY A 34 -2.06 4.17 8.04
N SER A 35 -1.72 3.70 6.84
CA SER A 35 -2.29 4.26 5.62
C SER A 35 -3.80 4.20 5.75
N GLN A 36 -4.56 5.21 5.30
CA GLN A 36 -6.01 5.26 5.57
C GLN A 36 -6.77 4.00 5.11
N GLN A 37 -6.15 3.19 4.23
CA GLN A 37 -6.55 1.85 3.82
C GLN A 37 -6.58 0.81 4.98
N GLU A 38 -5.67 0.85 5.95
CA GLU A 38 -5.66 -0.07 7.10
C GLU A 38 -6.83 0.18 8.06
N MET A 39 -7.21 1.45 8.26
CA MET A 39 -8.41 1.81 9.04
C MET A 39 -9.71 1.34 8.36
N GLU A 40 -9.69 1.08 7.04
CA GLU A 40 -10.82 0.52 6.30
C GLU A 40 -10.80 -1.02 6.22
N ALA A 41 -9.65 -1.67 6.44
CA ALA A 41 -9.46 -3.11 6.26
C ALA A 41 -10.35 -3.97 7.18
N GLY A 42 -10.79 -3.44 8.33
CA GLY A 42 -11.71 -4.09 9.26
C GLY A 42 -13.20 -3.86 9.00
N ARG A 43 -13.58 -2.95 8.08
CA ARG A 43 -15.01 -2.73 7.76
C ARG A 43 -15.53 -3.77 6.76
N PRO A 44 -16.72 -4.36 6.97
CA PRO A 44 -17.33 -5.21 5.98
C PRO A 44 -17.61 -4.40 4.71
N ARG A 45 -16.97 -4.79 3.59
CA ARG A 45 -17.15 -4.11 2.31
C ARG A 45 -18.63 -4.14 1.90
N PRO A 46 -19.18 -3.07 1.31
CA PRO A 46 -20.59 -3.02 0.94
C PRO A 46 -20.95 -4.18 0.00
N MET A 47 -22.12 -4.78 0.26
CA MET A 47 -22.58 -5.98 -0.45
C MET A 47 -22.83 -5.70 -1.94
N LEU A 48 -23.30 -4.49 -2.27
CA LEU A 48 -23.48 -4.02 -3.63
C LEU A 48 -22.34 -3.08 -4.02
N ARG A 49 -21.46 -3.54 -4.91
CA ARG A 49 -20.28 -2.84 -5.46
C ARG A 49 -19.77 -3.58 -6.70
N SER A 50 -18.96 -2.96 -7.55
CA SER A 50 -18.23 -3.72 -8.58
C SER A 50 -17.09 -4.55 -7.99
N VAL A 51 -16.74 -5.63 -8.70
CA VAL A 51 -15.51 -6.39 -8.50
C VAL A 51 -14.46 -5.88 -9.49
N ASN A 52 -13.21 -5.71 -9.03
CA ASN A 52 -12.10 -5.31 -9.90
C ASN A 52 -11.52 -6.52 -10.63
N THR A 53 -12.20 -6.99 -11.68
CA THR A 53 -11.75 -8.12 -12.52
C THR A 53 -10.54 -7.77 -13.39
N ARG A 54 -10.34 -6.48 -13.69
CA ARG A 54 -9.37 -5.96 -14.68
C ARG A 54 -9.63 -6.42 -16.12
N GLU A 55 -10.81 -6.96 -16.39
CA GLU A 55 -11.25 -7.37 -17.73
C GLU A 55 -12.04 -6.23 -18.37
N PRO A 56 -11.61 -5.67 -19.52
CA PRO A 56 -12.23 -4.49 -20.10
C PRO A 56 -13.61 -4.80 -20.71
N SER A 57 -14.65 -4.16 -20.19
CA SER A 57 -15.95 -4.11 -20.88
C SER A 57 -15.84 -3.30 -22.18
N GLN A 58 -16.66 -3.62 -23.19
CA GLN A 58 -16.46 -3.10 -24.56
C GLN A 58 -17.50 -2.07 -25.03
N VAL A 59 -18.79 -2.20 -24.67
CA VAL A 59 -19.88 -1.27 -25.09
C VAL A 59 -21.08 -1.30 -24.12
N ILE A 60 -21.73 -0.15 -23.89
CA ILE A 60 -23.11 -0.05 -23.35
C ILE A 60 -24.02 0.55 -24.43
N TYR A 61 -25.24 0.03 -24.60
CA TYR A 61 -26.22 0.52 -25.59
C TYR A 61 -27.58 0.84 -24.96
N ASN A 62 -28.08 2.05 -25.21
CA ASN A 62 -29.39 2.50 -24.74
C ASN A 62 -30.51 2.06 -25.70
N ARG A 63 -31.37 1.12 -25.27
CA ARG A 63 -32.58 0.70 -26.02
C ARG A 63 -33.85 1.47 -25.62
N SER A 64 -33.75 2.47 -24.75
CA SER A 64 -34.87 3.29 -24.31
C SER A 64 -35.12 4.46 -25.26
N PRO A 65 -36.37 4.92 -25.45
CA PRO A 65 -36.67 6.19 -26.11
C PRO A 65 -36.29 7.42 -25.25
N ARG A 66 -35.79 7.22 -24.03
CA ARG A 66 -35.35 8.29 -23.11
C ARG A 66 -33.84 8.47 -23.15
N VAL A 67 -33.38 9.68 -22.81
CA VAL A 67 -31.99 9.91 -22.38
C VAL A 67 -31.74 9.12 -21.10
N VAL A 68 -30.64 8.37 -21.05
CA VAL A 68 -30.23 7.55 -19.89
C VAL A 68 -28.95 8.10 -19.30
N LEU A 69 -28.87 8.17 -17.96
CA LEU A 69 -27.63 8.41 -17.22
C LEU A 69 -27.14 7.06 -16.68
N PRO A 70 -26.11 6.43 -17.26
CA PRO A 70 -25.55 5.21 -16.69
C PRO A 70 -24.82 5.54 -15.40
N VAL A 71 -24.94 4.66 -14.39
CA VAL A 71 -24.25 4.82 -13.11
C VAL A 71 -23.52 3.53 -12.79
N TRP A 72 -22.23 3.63 -12.53
CA TRP A 72 -21.38 2.55 -12.06
C TRP A 72 -21.31 2.58 -10.53
N LEU A 73 -21.28 1.43 -9.87
CA LEU A 73 -20.85 1.36 -8.47
C LEU A 73 -19.37 1.06 -8.44
N ASN A 74 -18.56 1.95 -7.89
CA ASN A 74 -17.13 1.71 -7.75
C ASN A 74 -16.83 0.54 -6.79
N PHE A 75 -15.55 0.24 -6.60
CA PHE A 75 -15.10 -0.85 -5.71
C PHE A 75 -15.41 -0.62 -4.21
N ASP A 76 -15.89 0.57 -3.84
CA ASP A 76 -16.36 0.95 -2.50
C ASP A 76 -17.90 1.07 -2.44
N GLY A 77 -18.61 0.70 -3.51
CA GLY A 77 -20.08 0.81 -3.60
C GLY A 77 -20.62 2.24 -3.85
N LYS A 78 -19.75 3.23 -4.06
CA LYS A 78 -20.14 4.63 -4.35
C LYS A 78 -20.60 4.76 -5.80
N LEU A 79 -21.67 5.53 -6.00
CA LEU A 79 -22.24 5.81 -7.32
C LEU A 79 -21.32 6.75 -8.13
N GLN A 80 -20.98 6.34 -9.35
CA GLN A 80 -20.15 7.07 -10.31
C GLN A 80 -20.95 7.28 -11.61
N PRO A 81 -21.41 8.51 -11.91
CA PRO A 81 -22.18 8.79 -13.12
C PRO A 81 -21.28 8.79 -14.36
N TYR A 82 -21.74 8.11 -15.41
CA TYR A 82 -21.17 8.23 -16.76
C TYR A 82 -21.88 9.32 -17.55
N PRO A 83 -21.28 9.85 -18.64
CA PRO A 83 -21.97 10.77 -19.54
C PRO A 83 -23.27 10.17 -20.07
N THR A 84 -24.30 11.02 -20.22
CA THR A 84 -25.62 10.60 -20.67
C THR A 84 -25.60 9.98 -22.07
N LEU A 85 -26.42 8.95 -22.26
CA LEU A 85 -26.65 8.29 -23.54
C LEU A 85 -27.99 8.78 -24.12
N PRO A 86 -28.00 9.39 -25.32
CA PRO A 86 -29.24 9.68 -26.04
C PRO A 86 -30.04 8.40 -26.35
N PRO A 87 -31.31 8.52 -26.77
CA PRO A 87 -32.12 7.40 -27.22
C PRO A 87 -31.41 6.59 -28.32
N SER A 88 -31.63 5.27 -28.34
CA SER A 88 -31.12 4.35 -29.39
C SER A 88 -29.61 4.48 -29.71
N THR A 89 -28.80 4.87 -28.72
CA THR A 89 -27.37 5.19 -28.90
C THR A 89 -26.48 4.26 -28.08
N GLY A 90 -25.35 3.84 -28.67
CA GLY A 90 -24.30 3.06 -27.99
C GLY A 90 -23.04 3.89 -27.71
N ARG A 91 -22.33 3.55 -26.64
CA ARG A 91 -21.02 4.12 -26.30
C ARG A 91 -20.05 3.04 -25.82
N ARG A 92 -18.82 3.07 -26.33
CA ARG A 92 -17.71 2.28 -25.78
C ARG A 92 -17.29 2.87 -24.44
N ILE A 93 -17.27 2.03 -23.41
CA ILE A 93 -16.90 2.38 -22.03
C ILE A 93 -15.94 1.30 -21.57
N HIS A 94 -14.75 1.70 -21.13
CA HIS A 94 -13.80 0.80 -20.47
C HIS A 94 -14.18 0.74 -18.98
N SER A 95 -14.89 -0.32 -18.61
CA SER A 95 -15.19 -0.70 -17.23
C SER A 95 -14.45 -1.97 -16.86
#